data_AF-A0A7S3BZ47-F1
#
_entry.id   AF-A0A7S3BZ47-F1
#
_cell.length_a   1.000
_cell.length_b   1.000
_cell.length_c   1.000
_cell.angle_alpha   90.00
_cell.angle_beta   90.00
_cell.angle_gamma   90.00
#
_symmetry.space_group_name_H-M   'P 1'
#
loop_
_entity.id
_entity.type
_entity.pdbx_description
1 polymer ?
#
loop_
_entity_poly.entity_id
_entity_poly.type
_entity_poly.pdbx_seq_one_letter_code
_entity_poly.pdbx_strand_id
1 'polypeptide(L)'
;GGRTYERVMFTRLEFEWLHDHPPLSLLDPRYLWVPTGEDNTGLNDRHWLANRHDAAGVFRRWDALINGRFHAIFFATTQVRPAFMSSETFNKLHIQYHKVGVARFPNVAMLQCCSSNYHSVDTSKRQMHCFAKFCHSVPCPRRPIGAPGCEHGAGSSQSLTFKYSDEGRSAVMHATALSLPGARFISAADSTPPRLHIEAPLHGSSGNDGGIGVLYTCKTCETADVVDPVSLNVTGCLFTRHPYENPVVDAARKVHSCRYSTPEVLDQVCSALGNAQQVSTHFPWWCQR
;
A
#
# COMPACT_ATOMS: atom_id res chain seq x y z
N GLY A 1 28.45 -23.59 9.75
CA GLY A 1 28.51 -22.34 8.96
C GLY A 1 27.12 -21.74 8.89
N GLY A 2 26.97 -20.42 9.08
CA GLY A 2 25.68 -19.75 8.95
C GLY A 2 25.29 -19.56 7.48
N ARG A 3 24.02 -19.77 7.14
CA ARG A 3 23.48 -19.40 5.82
C ARG A 3 23.04 -17.93 5.87
N THR A 4 23.42 -17.16 4.85
CA THR A 4 22.93 -15.79 4.70
C THR A 4 21.45 -15.80 4.33
N TYR A 5 20.67 -14.91 4.92
CA TYR A 5 19.29 -14.67 4.50
C TYR A 5 19.26 -14.19 3.04
N GLU A 6 18.35 -14.75 2.24
CA GLU A 6 18.14 -14.38 0.84
C GLU A 6 17.46 -13.01 0.69
N ARG A 7 16.62 -12.66 1.67
CA ARG A 7 15.85 -11.41 1.68
C ARG A 7 16.01 -10.68 3.00
N VAL A 8 15.87 -9.36 2.93
CA VAL A 8 15.89 -8.47 4.08
C VAL A 8 14.59 -7.69 4.09
N MET A 9 13.92 -7.71 5.24
CA MET A 9 12.65 -7.02 5.44
C MET A 9 12.83 -5.88 6.42
N PHE A 10 12.11 -4.80 6.19
CA PHE A 10 11.94 -3.70 7.13
C PHE A 10 10.46 -3.39 7.26
N THR A 11 10.02 -3.17 8.49
CA THR A 11 8.65 -2.80 8.83
C THR A 11 8.73 -1.79 9.97
N ARG A 12 7.96 -0.69 9.87
CA ARG A 12 7.79 0.23 11.00
C ARG A 12 7.08 -0.48 12.15
N LEU A 13 7.50 -0.20 13.39
CA LEU A 13 6.99 -0.88 14.58
C LEU A 13 5.48 -0.64 14.83
N GLU A 14 4.93 0.46 14.31
CA GLU A 14 3.52 0.81 14.42
C GLU A 14 2.68 0.41 13.19
N PHE A 15 3.22 -0.45 12.32
CA PHE A 15 2.54 -0.96 11.14
C PHE A 15 1.74 -2.22 11.49
N GLU A 16 0.41 -2.10 11.51
CA GLU A 16 -0.50 -3.20 11.82
C GLU A 16 -0.95 -3.90 10.54
N TRP A 17 -0.82 -5.22 10.52
CA TRP A 17 -1.30 -6.09 9.46
C TRP A 17 -2.76 -6.46 9.71
N LEU A 18 -3.62 -6.18 8.72
CA LEU A 18 -5.04 -6.55 8.74
C LEU A 18 -5.30 -7.88 8.02
N HIS A 19 -4.31 -8.36 7.26
CA HIS A 19 -4.30 -9.63 6.58
C HIS A 19 -2.84 -10.09 6.40
N ASP A 20 -2.63 -11.36 6.08
CA ASP A 20 -1.31 -11.92 5.82
C ASP A 20 -0.56 -11.16 4.72
N HIS A 21 0.76 -10.98 4.95
CA HIS A 21 1.69 -10.49 3.94
C HIS A 21 1.67 -11.39 2.69
N PRO A 22 1.82 -10.85 1.47
CA PRO A 22 1.88 -11.68 0.27
C PRO A 22 2.93 -12.81 0.36
N PRO A 23 2.62 -14.04 -0.09
CA PRO A 23 3.59 -15.12 -0.09
C PRO A 23 4.89 -14.74 -0.81
N LEU A 24 6.04 -15.08 -0.22
CA LEU A 24 7.36 -14.76 -0.81
C LEU A 24 7.55 -15.35 -2.22
N SER A 25 6.85 -16.44 -2.54
CA SER A 25 6.85 -17.07 -3.86
C SER A 25 6.21 -16.22 -4.96
N LEU A 26 5.31 -15.29 -4.62
CA LEU A 26 4.73 -14.33 -5.57
C LEU A 26 5.60 -13.08 -5.75
N LEU A 27 6.48 -12.82 -4.80
CA LEU A 27 7.31 -11.63 -4.78
C LEU A 27 8.63 -11.92 -5.48
N ASP A 28 8.72 -11.58 -6.77
CA ASP A 28 9.93 -11.79 -7.58
C ASP A 28 11.17 -11.15 -6.91
N PRO A 29 12.23 -11.92 -6.64
CA PRO A 29 13.42 -11.46 -5.93
C PRO A 29 14.27 -10.44 -6.69
N ARG A 30 13.92 -10.07 -7.92
CA ARG A 30 14.57 -9.00 -8.71
C ARG A 30 14.10 -7.59 -8.33
N TYR A 31 13.08 -7.47 -7.49
CA TYR A 31 12.48 -6.18 -7.13
C TYR A 31 12.48 -5.95 -5.61
N LEU A 32 12.57 -4.68 -5.23
CA LEU A 32 12.19 -4.17 -3.92
C LEU A 32 10.67 -4.09 -3.84
N TRP A 33 10.05 -4.94 -3.03
CA TRP A 33 8.59 -4.93 -2.85
C TRP A 33 8.17 -3.98 -1.76
N VAL A 34 7.23 -3.11 -2.09
CA VAL A 34 6.63 -2.14 -1.16
C VAL A 34 5.11 -2.19 -1.28
N PRO A 35 4.35 -1.91 -0.20
CA PRO A 35 2.91 -1.82 -0.29
C PRO A 35 2.50 -0.62 -1.15
N THR A 36 1.31 -0.70 -1.75
CA THR A 36 0.64 0.48 -2.31
C THR A 36 0.25 1.44 -1.17
N GLY A 37 -0.16 2.68 -1.49
CA GLY A 37 -0.59 3.64 -0.49
C GLY A 37 0.15 4.97 -0.58
N GLU A 38 0.36 5.61 0.56
CA GLU A 38 0.85 6.99 0.61
C GLU A 38 2.37 7.11 0.48
N ASP A 39 2.79 7.50 -0.73
CA ASP A 39 4.18 7.70 -1.11
C ASP A 39 4.76 9.08 -0.76
N ASN A 40 3.92 10.09 -0.43
CA ASN A 40 4.34 11.46 -0.11
C ASN A 40 5.36 12.03 -1.10
N THR A 41 5.05 11.97 -2.41
CA THR A 41 5.93 12.36 -3.54
C THR A 41 7.14 11.43 -3.80
N GLY A 42 7.36 10.46 -2.91
CA GLY A 42 8.52 9.58 -2.87
C GLY A 42 8.20 8.09 -3.02
N LEU A 43 8.79 7.28 -2.17
CA LEU A 43 8.58 5.83 -2.08
C LEU A 43 8.19 5.48 -0.64
N ASN A 44 7.00 4.89 -0.47
CA ASN A 44 6.47 4.46 0.82
C ASN A 44 7.54 3.72 1.63
N ASP A 45 7.81 4.21 2.85
CA ASP A 45 8.86 3.72 3.74
C ASP A 45 8.35 2.94 4.95
N ARG A 46 7.13 2.38 4.87
CA ARG A 46 6.50 1.71 6.01
C ARG A 46 6.84 0.24 6.09
N HIS A 47 6.98 -0.38 4.93
CA HIS A 47 7.32 -1.79 4.79
C HIS A 47 8.07 -2.03 3.49
N TRP A 48 9.21 -2.72 3.57
CA TRP A 48 10.04 -3.12 2.43
C TRP A 48 10.43 -4.58 2.54
N LEU A 49 10.46 -5.25 1.39
CA LEU A 49 11.11 -6.53 1.22
C LEU A 49 12.08 -6.44 0.05
N ALA A 50 13.37 -6.47 0.37
CA ALA A 50 14.46 -6.41 -0.59
C ALA A 50 15.16 -7.75 -0.70
N ASN A 51 15.74 -8.03 -1.88
CA ASN A 51 16.74 -9.08 -1.99
C ASN A 51 18.01 -8.68 -1.23
N ARG A 52 18.73 -9.67 -0.71
CA ARG A 52 20.01 -9.46 -0.04
C ARG A 52 21.04 -8.73 -0.92
N HIS A 53 21.05 -8.97 -2.24
CA HIS A 53 21.99 -8.27 -3.13
C HIS A 53 21.70 -6.76 -3.22
N ASP A 54 20.43 -6.37 -3.19
CA ASP A 54 19.99 -4.97 -3.24
C ASP A 54 19.95 -4.28 -1.87
N ALA A 55 20.01 -5.06 -0.77
CA ALA A 55 19.87 -4.53 0.58
C ALA A 55 20.82 -3.36 0.88
N ALA A 56 22.02 -3.36 0.30
CA ALA A 56 22.94 -2.23 0.43
C ALA A 56 22.40 -0.94 -0.20
N GLY A 57 21.80 -1.02 -1.39
CA GLY A 57 21.20 0.12 -2.09
C GLY A 57 19.87 0.60 -1.50
N VAL A 58 19.29 -0.18 -0.58
CA VAL A 58 18.04 0.16 0.13
C VAL A 58 18.33 0.71 1.53
N PHE A 59 19.19 0.03 2.29
CA PHE A 59 19.35 0.27 3.73
C PHE A 59 20.56 1.15 4.08
N ARG A 60 21.53 1.36 3.18
CA ARG A 60 22.71 2.22 3.46
C ARG A 60 22.46 3.71 3.21
N ARG A 61 21.25 4.16 3.53
CA ARG A 61 20.83 5.57 3.46
C ARG A 61 21.67 6.47 4.35
N TRP A 62 21.99 6.01 5.56
CA TRP A 62 22.86 6.75 6.49
C TRP A 62 24.25 7.00 5.89
N ASP A 63 24.85 5.97 5.29
CA ASP A 63 26.15 6.09 4.64
C ASP A 63 26.13 7.07 3.47
N ALA A 64 25.01 7.16 2.74
CA ALA A 64 24.85 8.15 1.70
C ALA A 64 24.84 9.58 2.26
N LEU A 65 24.21 9.79 3.43
CA LEU A 65 24.18 11.10 4.12
C LEU A 65 25.56 11.50 4.64
N ILE A 66 26.25 10.63 5.38
CA ILE A 66 27.51 10.99 6.04
C ILE A 66 28.69 11.10 5.08
N ASN A 67 28.71 10.32 3.99
CA ASN A 67 29.83 10.36 3.03
C ASN A 67 29.67 11.45 1.96
N GLY A 68 28.69 12.35 2.11
CA GLY A 68 28.39 13.39 1.12
C GLY A 68 27.88 12.85 -0.22
N ARG A 69 27.67 11.54 -0.37
CA ARG A 69 27.09 10.93 -1.59
C ARG A 69 25.68 11.40 -1.84
N PHE A 70 24.97 11.83 -0.80
CA PHE A 70 23.74 12.60 -0.89
C PHE A 70 23.87 13.75 -1.91
N HIS A 71 24.95 14.52 -1.88
CA HIS A 71 25.10 15.61 -2.85
C HIS A 71 25.15 15.11 -4.30
N ALA A 72 25.78 13.96 -4.55
CA ALA A 72 25.84 13.36 -5.89
C ALA A 72 24.48 12.78 -6.33
N ILE A 73 23.70 12.22 -5.40
CA ILE A 73 22.35 11.73 -5.67
C ILE A 73 21.41 12.89 -6.04
N PHE A 74 21.57 14.04 -5.38
CA PHE A 74 20.60 15.13 -5.42
C PHE A 74 20.94 16.28 -6.35
N PHE A 75 22.19 16.74 -6.33
CA PHE A 75 22.57 17.97 -7.04
C PHE A 75 23.31 17.70 -8.34
N ALA A 76 23.61 16.44 -8.67
CA ALA A 76 24.18 16.11 -9.97
C ALA A 76 23.15 16.26 -11.11
N THR A 77 21.84 16.23 -10.80
CA THR A 77 20.77 16.12 -11.81
C THR A 77 19.73 17.24 -11.75
N THR A 78 19.61 18.01 -10.66
CA THR A 78 18.59 19.07 -10.56
C THR A 78 19.20 20.45 -10.30
N GLN A 79 18.73 21.46 -11.05
CA GLN A 79 19.03 22.88 -10.80
C GLN A 79 18.27 23.45 -9.58
N VAL A 80 17.34 22.69 -9.00
CA VAL A 80 16.46 23.15 -7.91
C VAL A 80 16.79 22.39 -6.63
N ARG A 81 17.12 23.15 -5.57
CA ARG A 81 17.30 22.62 -4.22
C ARG A 81 15.93 22.64 -3.51
N PRO A 82 15.31 21.50 -3.19
CA PRO A 82 14.07 21.53 -2.45
C PRO A 82 14.32 22.09 -1.05
N ALA A 83 13.47 23.02 -0.61
CA ALA A 83 13.55 23.60 0.74
C ALA A 83 13.26 22.56 1.83
N PHE A 84 12.53 21.49 1.49
CA PHE A 84 12.19 20.39 2.36
C PHE A 84 12.26 19.06 1.60
N MET A 85 12.74 18.01 2.26
CA MET A 85 12.84 16.68 1.71
C MET A 85 12.26 15.68 2.70
N SER A 86 11.19 15.01 2.30
CA SER A 86 10.64 13.91 3.10
C SER A 86 11.58 12.70 3.06
N SER A 87 11.45 11.84 4.06
CA SER A 87 12.12 10.54 4.11
C SER A 87 11.80 9.68 2.89
N GLU A 88 10.56 9.77 2.39
CA GLU A 88 10.07 9.04 1.23
C GLU A 88 10.68 9.57 -0.07
N THR A 89 10.77 10.90 -0.26
CA THR A 89 11.45 11.51 -1.41
C THR A 89 12.93 11.14 -1.40
N PHE A 90 13.56 11.22 -0.22
CA PHE A 90 14.95 10.80 -0.06
C PHE A 90 15.14 9.33 -0.44
N ASN A 91 14.25 8.48 0.06
CA ASN A 91 14.27 7.05 -0.23
C ASN A 91 14.12 6.76 -1.72
N LYS A 92 13.14 7.39 -2.39
CA LYS A 92 12.96 7.28 -3.85
C LYS A 92 14.25 7.56 -4.61
N LEU A 93 14.90 8.69 -4.32
CA LEU A 93 16.12 9.13 -5.02
C LEU A 93 17.32 8.25 -4.69
N HIS A 94 17.38 7.69 -3.48
CA HIS A 94 18.41 6.71 -3.10
C HIS A 94 18.26 5.39 -3.87
N ILE A 95 17.04 4.83 -3.91
CA ILE A 95 16.71 3.61 -4.69
C ILE A 95 17.01 3.82 -6.17
N GLN A 96 16.66 4.99 -6.70
CA GLN A 96 16.97 5.43 -8.06
C GLN A 96 18.46 5.39 -8.37
N TYR A 97 19.28 6.04 -7.52
CA TYR A 97 20.72 6.09 -7.69
C TYR A 97 21.34 4.68 -7.73
N HIS A 98 20.80 3.76 -6.93
CA HIS A 98 21.24 2.37 -6.88
C HIS A 98 20.61 1.48 -7.97
N LYS A 99 19.71 2.02 -8.81
CA LYS A 99 19.01 1.31 -9.88
C LYS A 99 18.25 0.07 -9.39
N VAL A 100 17.73 0.13 -8.16
CA VAL A 100 16.94 -0.95 -7.58
C VAL A 100 15.54 -0.91 -8.19
N GLY A 101 15.11 -2.01 -8.82
CA GLY A 101 13.75 -2.14 -9.37
C GLY A 101 12.70 -2.20 -8.25
N VAL A 102 11.50 -1.65 -8.46
CA VAL A 102 10.47 -1.56 -7.42
C VAL A 102 9.19 -2.32 -7.81
N ALA A 103 8.85 -3.26 -6.93
CA ALA A 103 7.65 -4.08 -6.77
C ALA A 103 6.50 -3.36 -6.05
N ARG A 104 5.22 -3.50 -6.45
CA ARG A 104 4.06 -3.05 -5.64
C ARG A 104 3.10 -4.17 -5.30
N PHE A 105 2.64 -4.26 -4.06
CA PHE A 105 1.55 -5.17 -3.68
C PHE A 105 0.41 -4.42 -2.98
N PRO A 106 -0.85 -4.91 -3.07
CA PRO A 106 -1.99 -4.29 -2.41
C PRO A 106 -1.74 -4.15 -0.92
N ASN A 107 -1.82 -2.93 -0.41
CA ASN A 107 -1.57 -2.67 1.00
C ASN A 107 -2.60 -3.39 1.88
N VAL A 108 -2.19 -4.29 2.75
CA VAL A 108 -3.07 -4.97 3.72
C VAL A 108 -2.67 -4.65 5.16
N ALA A 109 -1.92 -3.58 5.32
CA ALA A 109 -1.42 -3.11 6.59
C ALA A 109 -1.47 -1.58 6.63
N MET A 110 -1.45 -0.98 7.81
CA MET A 110 -1.53 0.47 7.95
C MET A 110 -0.79 0.93 9.17
N LEU A 111 -0.31 2.17 9.15
CA LEU A 111 0.19 2.78 10.38
C LEU A 111 -0.96 3.05 11.32
N GLN A 112 -0.96 2.34 12.45
CA GLN A 112 -1.92 2.58 13.52
C GLN A 112 -1.82 4.04 13.96
N CYS A 113 -2.98 4.64 14.17
CA CYS A 113 -3.01 5.82 14.99
C CYS A 113 -2.97 5.37 16.44
N CYS A 114 -2.15 6.00 17.25
CA CYS A 114 -2.08 5.70 18.67
C CYS A 114 -3.42 6.06 19.31
N SER A 115 -4.28 5.07 19.51
CA SER A 115 -5.56 5.26 20.18
C SER A 115 -5.30 5.67 21.62
N SER A 116 -5.72 6.89 21.98
CA SER A 116 -6.15 7.29 23.33
C SER A 116 -5.27 6.98 24.56
N ASN A 117 -4.01 6.55 24.42
CA ASN A 117 -3.01 6.66 25.51
C ASN A 117 -2.80 8.14 25.93
N TYR A 118 -3.27 9.09 25.13
CA TYR A 118 -3.42 10.50 25.51
C TYR A 118 -4.41 10.75 26.66
N HIS A 119 -5.40 9.87 26.89
CA HIS A 119 -6.46 10.09 27.88
C HIS A 119 -6.22 9.39 29.23
N SER A 120 -5.29 8.41 29.30
CA SER A 120 -4.86 7.90 30.60
C SER A 120 -3.84 8.88 31.19
N VAL A 121 -4.32 9.81 32.03
CA VAL A 121 -3.49 10.73 32.82
C VAL A 121 -2.79 9.98 33.96
N ASP A 122 -2.09 8.88 33.65
CA ASP A 122 -1.14 8.28 34.57
C ASP A 122 0.19 9.03 34.40
N THR A 123 0.30 10.13 35.13
CA THR A 123 1.47 11.05 35.14
C THR A 123 2.78 10.36 35.56
N SER A 124 2.72 9.11 36.04
CA SER A 124 3.89 8.36 36.49
C SER A 124 4.67 7.68 35.36
N LYS A 125 4.11 7.54 34.15
CA LYS A 125 4.77 6.87 33.03
C LYS A 125 5.09 7.87 31.93
N ARG A 126 6.39 8.03 31.62
CA ARG A 126 6.86 8.71 30.40
C ARG A 126 6.31 7.96 29.18
N GLN A 127 5.13 8.35 28.72
CA GLN A 127 4.52 7.74 27.54
C GLN A 127 5.06 8.40 26.28
N MET A 128 5.34 7.59 25.26
CA MET A 128 5.80 8.07 23.96
C MET A 128 4.67 8.85 23.28
N HIS A 129 4.89 10.14 23.02
CA HIS A 129 3.96 10.97 22.25
C HIS A 129 4.04 10.60 20.77
N CYS A 130 2.91 10.22 20.17
CA CYS A 130 2.86 9.95 18.74
C CYS A 130 2.81 11.26 17.94
N PHE A 131 3.55 11.33 16.83
CA PHE A 131 3.68 12.53 16.00
C PHE A 131 2.47 12.86 15.12
N ALA A 132 1.36 12.12 15.24
CA ALA A 132 0.16 12.35 14.41
C ALA A 132 -0.73 13.43 15.02
N LYS A 133 -1.03 14.49 14.26
CA LYS A 133 -1.94 15.56 14.68
C LYS A 133 -3.42 15.15 14.64
N PHE A 134 -3.78 14.21 13.78
CA PHE A 134 -5.15 13.72 13.59
C PHE A 134 -5.15 12.22 13.31
N CYS A 135 -6.18 11.53 13.80
CA CYS A 135 -6.43 10.11 13.50
C CYS A 135 -7.68 9.98 12.64
N HIS A 136 -7.64 9.02 11.72
CA HIS A 136 -8.82 8.58 10.99
C HIS A 136 -9.35 7.29 11.63
N SER A 137 -10.66 7.08 11.56
CA SER A 137 -11.31 5.88 12.05
C SER A 137 -12.32 5.35 11.05
N VAL A 138 -12.43 4.02 10.95
CA VAL A 138 -13.47 3.33 10.21
C VAL A 138 -14.02 2.18 11.06
N PRO A 139 -15.32 1.86 10.97
CA PRO A 139 -15.85 0.67 11.61
C PRO A 139 -15.17 -0.58 11.06
N CYS A 140 -14.99 -1.59 11.89
CA CYS A 140 -14.56 -2.90 11.43
C CYS A 140 -15.53 -3.45 10.36
N PRO A 141 -15.02 -4.09 9.30
CA PRO A 141 -15.87 -4.76 8.32
C PRO A 141 -16.77 -5.81 9.00
N ARG A 142 -17.91 -6.13 8.37
CA ARG A 142 -18.83 -7.17 8.88
C ARG A 142 -18.19 -8.56 8.84
N ARG A 143 -17.28 -8.74 7.89
CA ARG A 143 -16.51 -9.96 7.73
C ARG A 143 -15.24 -9.84 8.56
N PRO A 144 -14.86 -10.87 9.33
CA PRO A 144 -13.59 -10.87 10.03
C PRO A 144 -12.45 -10.68 9.02
N ILE A 145 -11.65 -9.64 9.27
CA ILE A 145 -10.33 -9.50 8.69
C ILE A 145 -9.34 -9.94 9.78
N GLY A 146 -8.17 -10.47 9.43
CA GLY A 146 -7.19 -11.02 10.38
C GLY A 146 -6.55 -10.01 11.35
N ALA A 147 -7.19 -8.86 11.58
CA ALA A 147 -6.74 -7.79 12.44
C ALA A 147 -7.15 -8.04 13.91
N PRO A 148 -6.22 -7.97 14.88
CA PRO A 148 -6.55 -8.08 16.31
C PRO A 148 -7.59 -7.05 16.77
N GLY A 149 -7.60 -5.86 16.16
CA GLY A 149 -8.56 -4.79 16.46
C GLY A 149 -9.98 -5.00 15.95
N CYS A 150 -10.26 -6.07 15.20
CA CYS A 150 -11.58 -6.40 14.65
C CYS A 150 -12.11 -7.77 15.07
N GLU A 151 -11.62 -8.32 16.18
CA GLU A 151 -12.18 -9.54 16.75
C GLU A 151 -13.60 -9.27 17.27
N HIS A 152 -14.61 -9.88 16.64
CA HIS A 152 -16.03 -9.75 16.98
C HIS A 152 -16.36 -10.35 18.37
N GLY A 153 -15.92 -9.68 19.43
CA GLY A 153 -16.40 -9.89 20.80
C GLY A 153 -17.78 -9.27 20.97
N ALA A 154 -18.67 -9.94 21.68
CA ALA A 154 -20.04 -9.48 21.90
C ALA A 154 -20.06 -8.18 22.72
N GLY A 155 -20.23 -7.03 22.05
CA GLY A 155 -20.74 -5.81 22.70
C GLY A 155 -20.02 -4.48 22.45
N SER A 156 -18.85 -4.44 21.80
CA SER A 156 -18.21 -3.17 21.44
C SER A 156 -18.16 -2.97 19.92
N SER A 157 -18.66 -1.82 19.47
CA SER A 157 -18.42 -1.34 18.10
C SER A 157 -16.93 -1.06 17.94
N GLN A 158 -16.20 -2.04 17.44
CA GLN A 158 -14.78 -1.88 17.16
C GLN A 158 -14.56 -1.02 15.93
N SER A 159 -13.60 -0.11 16.03
CA SER A 159 -13.19 0.76 14.95
C SER A 159 -11.68 0.68 14.80
N LEU A 160 -11.21 0.62 13.55
CA LEU A 160 -9.80 0.68 13.22
C LEU A 160 -9.37 2.14 13.13
N THR A 161 -8.28 2.49 13.81
CA THR A 161 -7.73 3.85 13.79
C THR A 161 -6.37 3.89 13.12
N PHE A 162 -6.18 4.80 12.16
CA PHE A 162 -4.95 4.91 11.38
C PHE A 162 -4.56 6.36 11.12
N LYS A 163 -3.25 6.57 10.93
CA LYS A 163 -2.66 7.89 10.76
C LYS A 163 -3.02 8.53 9.41
N TYR A 164 -3.08 7.73 8.35
CA TYR A 164 -3.19 8.19 6.97
C TYR A 164 -4.50 7.70 6.36
N SER A 165 -5.41 8.63 6.03
CA SER A 165 -6.78 8.31 5.58
C SER A 165 -6.80 7.30 4.44
N ASP A 166 -6.05 7.60 3.37
CA ASP A 166 -6.10 6.81 2.13
C ASP A 166 -5.46 5.45 2.30
N GLU A 167 -4.34 5.40 3.02
CA GLU A 167 -3.61 4.17 3.32
C GLU A 167 -4.44 3.23 4.16
N GLY A 168 -5.03 3.70 5.26
CA GLY A 168 -5.84 2.85 6.13
C GLY A 168 -7.15 2.40 5.49
N ARG A 169 -7.84 3.28 4.75
CA ARG A 169 -9.04 2.88 4.00
C ARG A 169 -8.72 1.85 2.91
N SER A 170 -7.60 2.03 2.20
CA SER A 170 -7.11 1.06 1.22
C SER A 170 -6.75 -0.28 1.88
N ALA A 171 -6.07 -0.23 3.04
CA ALA A 171 -5.73 -1.42 3.80
C ALA A 171 -6.95 -2.23 4.23
N VAL A 172 -7.95 -1.57 4.80
CA VAL A 172 -9.21 -2.20 5.22
C VAL A 172 -9.93 -2.80 4.01
N MET A 173 -9.97 -2.08 2.90
CA MET A 173 -10.64 -2.54 1.68
C MET A 173 -9.94 -3.76 1.05
N HIS A 174 -8.60 -3.74 0.94
CA HIS A 174 -7.84 -4.89 0.44
C HIS A 174 -7.91 -6.10 1.37
N ALA A 175 -7.81 -5.89 2.69
CA ALA A 175 -7.94 -6.98 3.66
C ALA A 175 -9.34 -7.61 3.60
N THR A 176 -10.38 -6.78 3.43
CA THR A 176 -11.76 -7.25 3.23
C THR A 176 -11.88 -8.06 1.94
N ALA A 177 -11.28 -7.60 0.84
CA ALA A 177 -11.28 -8.31 -0.44
C ALA A 177 -10.57 -9.67 -0.34
N LEU A 178 -9.40 -9.74 0.28
CA LEU A 178 -8.68 -11.00 0.50
C LEU A 178 -9.37 -11.94 1.48
N SER A 179 -10.21 -11.40 2.36
CA SER A 179 -11.00 -12.21 3.28
C SER A 179 -12.13 -12.94 2.55
N LEU A 180 -12.52 -12.55 1.32
CA LEU A 180 -13.54 -13.24 0.52
C LEU A 180 -13.12 -14.70 0.22
N PRO A 181 -14.06 -15.68 0.17
CA PRO A 181 -13.69 -17.08 -0.01
C PRO A 181 -13.04 -17.27 -1.38
N GLY A 182 -11.87 -17.91 -1.43
CA GLY A 182 -11.13 -18.13 -2.67
C GLY A 182 -10.38 -16.90 -3.19
N ALA A 183 -10.45 -15.76 -2.51
CA ALA A 183 -9.64 -14.60 -2.87
C ALA A 183 -8.16 -14.84 -2.56
N ARG A 184 -7.28 -14.30 -3.41
CA ARG A 184 -5.83 -14.49 -3.28
C ARG A 184 -5.05 -13.40 -3.99
N PHE A 185 -3.79 -13.25 -3.63
CA PHE A 185 -2.84 -12.48 -4.42
C PHE A 185 -2.50 -13.20 -5.72
N ILE A 186 -2.40 -12.44 -6.81
CA ILE A 186 -1.88 -12.91 -8.10
C ILE A 186 -0.90 -11.89 -8.67
N SER A 187 0.06 -12.34 -9.48
CA SER A 187 0.93 -11.45 -10.24
C SER A 187 0.21 -10.87 -11.45
N ALA A 188 0.45 -9.60 -11.74
CA ALA A 188 -0.07 -8.97 -12.96
C ALA A 188 0.48 -9.66 -14.22
N ALA A 189 -0.41 -10.05 -15.14
CA ALA A 189 0.00 -10.72 -16.38
C ALA A 189 0.90 -9.83 -17.28
N ASP A 190 0.63 -8.53 -17.32
CA ASP A 190 1.39 -7.55 -18.11
C ASP A 190 2.81 -7.27 -17.57
N SER A 191 3.11 -7.71 -16.34
CA SER A 191 4.37 -7.47 -15.63
C SER A 191 4.83 -6.00 -15.58
N THR A 192 3.96 -5.03 -15.90
CA THR A 192 4.35 -3.63 -16.15
C THR A 192 3.33 -2.63 -15.57
N PRO A 193 3.65 -1.96 -14.44
CA PRO A 193 4.75 -2.30 -13.53
C PRO A 193 4.57 -3.69 -12.94
N PRO A 194 5.68 -4.32 -12.47
CA PRO A 194 5.56 -5.52 -11.68
C PRO A 194 4.73 -5.21 -10.43
N ARG A 195 3.62 -5.94 -10.27
CA ARG A 195 2.68 -5.71 -9.17
C ARG A 195 1.87 -6.96 -8.89
N LEU A 196 1.32 -7.02 -7.68
CA LEU A 196 0.28 -7.98 -7.33
C LEU A 196 -1.11 -7.37 -7.43
N HIS A 197 -2.11 -8.19 -7.74
CA HIS A 197 -3.54 -7.89 -7.69
C HIS A 197 -4.21 -8.78 -6.65
N ILE A 198 -5.44 -8.44 -6.29
CA ILE A 198 -6.33 -9.35 -5.55
C ILE A 198 -7.28 -9.96 -6.57
N GLU A 199 -7.17 -11.26 -6.74
CA GLU A 199 -8.14 -12.08 -7.47
C GLU A 199 -9.24 -12.48 -6.50
N ALA A 200 -10.51 -12.36 -6.91
CA ALA A 200 -11.65 -12.77 -6.09
C ALA A 200 -12.75 -13.41 -6.97
N PRO A 201 -13.46 -14.45 -6.49
CA PRO A 201 -14.58 -15.04 -7.21
C PRO A 201 -15.75 -14.06 -7.38
N LEU A 202 -16.47 -14.18 -8.49
CA LEU A 202 -17.71 -13.44 -8.73
C LEU A 202 -18.90 -14.20 -8.12
N HIS A 203 -19.51 -13.65 -7.08
CA HIS A 203 -20.75 -14.22 -6.53
C HIS A 203 -21.93 -13.90 -7.45
N GLY A 204 -22.73 -14.93 -7.79
CA GLY A 204 -23.99 -14.77 -8.54
C GLY A 204 -23.91 -15.04 -10.04
N SER A 205 -22.76 -15.50 -10.56
CA SER A 205 -22.73 -16.11 -11.90
C SER A 205 -23.47 -17.45 -11.81
N SER A 206 -24.72 -17.51 -12.29
CA SER A 206 -25.57 -18.71 -12.22
C SER A 206 -25.11 -19.87 -13.14
N GLY A 207 -23.92 -19.76 -13.73
CA GLY A 207 -23.26 -20.81 -14.50
C GLY A 207 -22.11 -21.45 -13.72
N ASN A 208 -21.81 -22.71 -14.02
CA ASN A 208 -20.65 -23.43 -13.46
C ASN A 208 -19.30 -22.76 -13.77
N ASP A 209 -19.27 -21.77 -14.67
CA ASP A 209 -18.12 -20.91 -14.91
C ASP A 209 -18.14 -19.77 -13.87
N GLY A 210 -17.71 -20.09 -12.64
CA GLY A 210 -17.49 -19.09 -11.61
C GLY A 210 -16.52 -18.04 -12.13
N GLY A 211 -17.04 -16.87 -12.50
CA GLY A 211 -16.22 -15.80 -13.05
C GLY A 211 -15.17 -15.35 -12.04
N ILE A 212 -14.06 -14.85 -12.55
CA ILE A 212 -12.97 -14.29 -11.74
C ILE A 212 -12.94 -12.78 -11.95
N GLY A 213 -12.93 -12.02 -10.86
CA GLY A 213 -12.70 -10.60 -10.89
C GLY A 213 -11.37 -10.22 -10.23
N VAL A 214 -10.92 -9.01 -10.53
CA VAL A 214 -9.65 -8.47 -10.05
C VAL A 214 -9.87 -7.14 -9.36
N LEU A 215 -9.10 -6.89 -8.30
CA LEU A 215 -9.08 -5.64 -7.58
C LEU A 215 -7.65 -5.17 -7.35
N TYR A 216 -7.38 -3.92 -7.69
CA TYR A 216 -6.09 -3.29 -7.48
C TYR A 216 -6.23 -1.79 -7.29
N THR A 217 -5.36 -1.25 -6.44
CA THR A 217 -5.37 0.17 -6.13
C THR A 217 -3.96 0.71 -5.98
N CYS A 218 -3.73 1.90 -6.51
CA CYS A 218 -2.62 2.76 -6.12
C CYS A 218 -3.13 4.13 -5.68
N LYS A 219 -2.30 4.86 -4.91
CA LYS A 219 -2.58 6.27 -4.61
C LYS A 219 -2.18 7.13 -5.82
N THR A 220 -3.00 8.15 -6.04
CA THR A 220 -2.90 9.20 -7.07
C THR A 220 -1.49 9.68 -7.35
N CYS A 221 -1.22 9.89 -8.62
CA CYS A 221 -0.11 10.69 -9.10
C CYS A 221 -0.30 12.15 -8.75
N GLU A 222 0.75 12.75 -8.21
CA GLU A 222 0.95 14.18 -8.39
C GLU A 222 1.22 14.43 -9.88
N THR A 223 0.43 15.33 -10.45
CA THR A 223 0.46 15.94 -11.80
C THR A 223 1.05 15.11 -12.95
N ALA A 224 0.24 14.90 -14.00
CA ALA A 224 0.57 14.07 -15.16
C ALA A 224 1.79 14.54 -15.99
N ASP A 225 2.45 15.62 -15.62
CA ASP A 225 3.39 16.36 -16.48
C ASP A 225 4.87 16.02 -16.25
N VAL A 226 5.23 15.31 -15.19
CA VAL A 226 6.63 14.93 -14.89
C VAL A 226 6.77 13.42 -14.72
N VAL A 227 6.81 12.71 -15.85
CA VAL A 227 7.18 11.30 -15.87
C VAL A 227 8.69 11.19 -15.95
N ASP A 228 9.34 11.19 -14.79
CA ASP A 228 10.69 10.66 -14.66
C ASP A 228 10.66 9.15 -15.04
N PRO A 229 11.56 8.65 -15.89
CA PRO A 229 11.73 7.22 -16.19
C PRO A 229 11.74 6.31 -14.96
N VAL A 230 12.02 6.85 -13.77
CA VAL A 230 11.96 6.08 -12.53
C VAL A 230 10.66 6.29 -11.75
N SER A 231 9.90 7.37 -12.00
CA SER A 231 8.48 7.42 -11.59
C SER A 231 7.65 6.34 -12.31
N LEU A 232 8.12 5.80 -13.45
CA LEU A 232 7.59 4.58 -14.05
C LEU A 232 7.88 3.31 -13.24
N ASN A 233 8.73 3.34 -12.23
CA ASN A 233 8.95 2.20 -11.33
C ASN A 233 8.42 2.47 -9.92
N VAL A 234 8.31 3.75 -9.54
CA VAL A 234 8.13 4.14 -8.15
C VAL A 234 6.76 4.74 -7.87
N THR A 235 5.98 5.17 -8.86
CA THR A 235 4.72 5.86 -8.61
C THR A 235 3.55 5.19 -9.33
N GLY A 236 2.33 5.37 -8.82
CA GLY A 236 1.08 4.93 -9.45
C GLY A 236 0.80 5.48 -10.87
N CYS A 237 1.76 6.16 -11.52
CA CYS A 237 1.58 6.93 -12.75
C CYS A 237 1.71 6.14 -14.03
N LEU A 238 2.08 4.87 -13.94
CA LEU A 238 1.93 3.96 -15.07
C LEU A 238 0.49 3.82 -15.52
N PHE A 239 -0.47 4.02 -14.63
CA PHE A 239 -1.86 3.82 -14.98
C PHE A 239 -2.35 4.77 -16.04
N THR A 240 -1.85 6.00 -16.19
CA THR A 240 -2.40 6.89 -17.24
C THR A 240 -1.74 6.69 -18.60
N ARG A 241 -0.45 6.34 -18.65
CA ARG A 241 0.35 6.33 -19.89
C ARG A 241 0.63 4.95 -20.48
N HIS A 242 0.52 3.88 -19.71
CA HIS A 242 0.75 2.53 -20.22
C HIS A 242 -0.55 1.93 -20.78
N PRO A 243 -0.62 1.55 -22.06
CA PRO A 243 -1.75 0.77 -22.57
C PRO A 243 -1.69 -0.63 -21.97
N TYR A 244 -2.82 -1.10 -21.45
CA TYR A 244 -2.91 -2.44 -20.86
C TYR A 244 -3.60 -3.40 -21.83
N GLU A 245 -3.09 -4.62 -21.94
CA GLU A 245 -3.72 -5.66 -22.77
C GLU A 245 -5.11 -6.05 -22.23
N ASN A 246 -5.31 -5.95 -20.91
CA ASN A 246 -6.62 -6.19 -20.31
C ASN A 246 -7.56 -4.98 -20.57
N PRO A 247 -8.68 -5.16 -21.31
CA PRO A 247 -9.55 -4.05 -21.71
C PRO A 247 -10.23 -3.36 -20.53
N VAL A 248 -10.51 -4.08 -19.44
CA VAL A 248 -11.07 -3.50 -18.21
C VAL A 248 -10.06 -2.58 -17.54
N VAL A 249 -8.79 -3.00 -17.48
CA VAL A 249 -7.70 -2.19 -16.92
C VAL A 249 -7.41 -0.96 -17.80
N ASP A 250 -7.38 -1.11 -19.13
CA ASP A 250 -7.17 0.01 -20.05
C ASP A 250 -8.31 1.03 -20.01
N ALA A 251 -9.56 0.58 -19.86
CA ALA A 251 -10.71 1.45 -19.66
C ALA A 251 -10.62 2.20 -18.32
N ALA A 252 -10.33 1.49 -17.23
CA ALA A 252 -10.21 2.08 -15.90
C ALA A 252 -9.10 3.15 -15.83
N ARG A 253 -7.97 2.90 -16.50
CA ARG A 253 -6.86 3.87 -16.70
C ARG A 253 -7.32 5.23 -17.22
N LYS A 254 -8.32 5.26 -18.11
CA LYS A 254 -8.80 6.49 -18.77
C LYS A 254 -9.72 7.31 -17.86
N VAL A 255 -10.33 6.67 -16.88
CA VAL A 255 -11.33 7.29 -15.98
C VAL A 255 -10.69 7.66 -14.64
N HIS A 256 -9.81 6.81 -14.13
CA HIS A 256 -9.14 7.01 -12.85
C HIS A 256 -7.64 6.77 -12.99
N SER A 257 -6.86 7.67 -12.41
CA SER A 257 -5.39 7.68 -12.55
C SER A 257 -4.69 6.50 -11.89
N CYS A 258 -5.39 5.60 -11.19
CA CYS A 258 -4.73 4.60 -10.33
C CYS A 258 -5.61 3.48 -9.74
N ARG A 259 -6.84 3.28 -10.22
CA ARG A 259 -7.78 2.32 -9.60
C ARG A 259 -8.42 1.49 -10.67
N TYR A 260 -8.43 0.18 -10.47
CA TYR A 260 -9.28 -0.67 -11.27
C TYR A 260 -9.82 -1.80 -10.41
N SER A 261 -11.07 -2.14 -10.68
CA SER A 261 -11.76 -3.23 -10.02
C SER A 261 -12.82 -3.76 -10.96
N THR A 262 -12.98 -5.08 -11.00
CA THR A 262 -14.19 -5.69 -11.54
C THR A 262 -15.38 -5.17 -10.71
N PRO A 263 -16.41 -4.55 -11.34
CA PRO A 263 -17.53 -3.95 -10.62
C PRO A 263 -18.16 -4.90 -9.59
N GLU A 264 -18.34 -6.16 -9.95
CA GLU A 264 -18.95 -7.18 -9.12
C GLU A 264 -18.09 -7.52 -7.90
N VAL A 265 -16.75 -7.49 -8.02
CA VAL A 265 -15.85 -7.65 -6.86
C VAL A 265 -15.95 -6.44 -5.95
N LEU A 266 -15.96 -5.24 -6.52
CA LEU A 266 -16.10 -4.02 -5.73
C LEU A 266 -17.42 -4.00 -4.95
N ASP A 267 -18.53 -4.40 -5.58
CA ASP A 267 -19.84 -4.47 -4.94
C ASP A 267 -19.86 -5.48 -3.78
N GLN A 268 -19.22 -6.64 -3.94
CA GLN A 268 -19.04 -7.62 -2.85
C GLN A 268 -18.22 -7.04 -1.70
N VAL A 269 -17.11 -6.38 -1.99
CA VAL A 269 -16.24 -5.75 -0.98
C VAL A 269 -17.01 -4.65 -0.24
N CYS A 270 -17.68 -3.75 -0.96
CA CYS A 270 -18.48 -2.68 -0.38
C CYS A 270 -19.61 -3.22 0.52
N SER A 271 -20.26 -4.31 0.12
CA SER A 271 -21.29 -4.98 0.93
C SER A 271 -20.72 -5.60 2.23
N ALA A 272 -19.46 -6.05 2.19
CA ALA A 272 -18.75 -6.61 3.34
C ALA A 272 -18.20 -5.54 4.30
N LEU A 273 -17.95 -4.32 3.82
CA LEU A 273 -17.45 -3.20 4.63
C LEU A 273 -18.48 -2.65 5.64
N GLY A 274 -19.78 -2.78 5.38
CA GLY A 274 -20.81 -2.28 6.28
C GLY A 274 -22.18 -2.09 5.64
N ASN A 275 -23.04 -1.33 6.30
CA ASN A 275 -24.30 -0.85 5.69
C ASN A 275 -24.03 0.34 4.74
N ALA A 276 -25.03 0.70 3.93
CA ALA A 276 -24.91 1.77 2.95
C ALA A 276 -24.46 3.12 3.54
N GLN A 277 -24.89 3.44 4.78
CA GLN A 277 -24.51 4.68 5.46
C GLN A 277 -23.03 4.66 5.91
N GLN A 278 -22.55 3.53 6.43
CA GLN A 278 -21.14 3.37 6.82
C GLN A 278 -20.25 3.46 5.59
N VAL A 279 -20.67 2.78 4.51
CA VAL A 279 -19.95 2.75 3.24
C VAL A 279 -19.88 4.15 2.62
N SER A 280 -21.00 4.88 2.57
CA SER A 280 -21.04 6.24 2.04
C SER A 280 -20.21 7.23 2.86
N THR A 281 -20.13 7.03 4.18
CA THR A 281 -19.38 7.91 5.09
C THR A 281 -17.87 7.65 5.03
N HIS A 282 -17.45 6.38 5.08
CA HIS A 282 -16.05 6.01 5.28
C HIS A 282 -15.34 5.61 3.98
N PHE A 283 -16.09 5.15 2.97
CA PHE A 283 -15.55 4.69 1.69
C PHE A 283 -16.23 5.37 0.48
N PRO A 284 -16.55 6.68 0.52
CA PRO A 284 -17.29 7.34 -0.56
C PRO A 284 -16.57 7.18 -1.89
N TRP A 285 -15.24 7.34 -1.89
CA TRP A 285 -14.44 7.28 -3.12
C TRP A 285 -14.27 5.88 -3.71
N TRP A 286 -14.73 4.83 -3.03
CA TRP A 286 -14.64 3.45 -3.50
C TRP A 286 -16.01 2.89 -3.87
N CYS A 287 -17.02 3.17 -3.04
CA CYS A 287 -18.29 2.47 -3.11
C CYS A 287 -19.45 3.32 -3.60
N GLN A 288 -19.25 4.63 -3.82
CA GLN A 288 -20.24 5.47 -4.50
C GLN A 288 -19.92 5.46 -6.01
N ARG A 289 -20.85 4.92 -6.79
CA ARG A 289 -20.86 4.99 -8.27
C ARG A 289 -21.74 6.14 -8.72
#